data_AF-A0A9E5IGK7-F1
#
_entry.id   AF-A0A9E5IGK7-F1
#
_cell.length_a   1.000
_cell.length_b   1.000
_cell.length_c   1.000
_cell.angle_alpha   90.00
_cell.angle_beta   90.00
_cell.angle_gamma   90.00
#
_symmetry.space_group_name_H-M   'P 1'
#
loop_
_entity.id
_entity.type
_entity.pdbx_description
1 polymer ?
#
loop_
_entity_poly.entity_id
_entity_poly.type
_entity_poly.pdbx_seq_one_letter_code
_entity_poly.pdbx_strand_id
1 'polypeptide(L)'
;MKLIGSLASPYVRKVRVVMSEKKLDYEFVLEDVWSADTTIFQSNPLGKVPCLVMEDGGAMFDSRVIVEYLDTMSPVGKLIPAAGRERASIKVWEALADGVADAGILARLERIQRPASQQSEAWVERQLDKVRHGTRAMALALGDHPFCAGKQFSLADVAMGCALG
;
A
#
# COMPACT_ATOMS: atom_id res chain seq x y z
N MET A 1 -16.27 3.18 -10.57
CA MET A 1 -14.88 2.66 -10.59
C MET A 1 -14.81 1.22 -10.07
N LYS A 2 -13.86 0.41 -10.54
CA LYS A 2 -13.59 -0.95 -10.03
C LYS A 2 -12.20 -1.04 -9.43
N LEU A 3 -12.07 -1.59 -8.23
CA LEU A 3 -10.78 -1.87 -7.61
C LEU A 3 -10.50 -3.37 -7.69
N ILE A 4 -9.50 -3.74 -8.49
CA ILE A 4 -9.03 -5.12 -8.61
C ILE A 4 -7.99 -5.38 -7.52
N GLY A 5 -8.18 -6.42 -6.72
CA GLY A 5 -7.22 -6.76 -5.66
C GLY A 5 -7.56 -7.99 -4.83
N SER A 6 -6.72 -8.24 -3.82
CA SER A 6 -6.94 -9.30 -2.84
C SER A 6 -7.03 -8.72 -1.43
N LEU A 7 -7.78 -9.39 -0.55
CA LEU A 7 -7.92 -8.97 0.85
C LEU A 7 -6.62 -9.06 1.64
N ALA A 8 -5.70 -9.93 1.22
CA ALA A 8 -4.41 -10.13 1.87
C ALA A 8 -3.36 -9.06 1.48
N SER A 9 -3.60 -8.28 0.42
CA SER A 9 -2.63 -7.28 -0.05
C SER A 9 -2.71 -6.00 0.80
N PRO A 10 -1.63 -5.60 1.50
CA PRO A 10 -1.61 -4.36 2.29
C PRO A 10 -1.75 -3.12 1.40
N TYR A 11 -1.24 -3.16 0.16
CA TYR A 11 -1.39 -2.06 -0.79
C TYR A 11 -2.84 -1.90 -1.25
N VAL A 12 -3.56 -3.01 -1.42
CA VAL A 12 -5.00 -2.98 -1.73
C VAL A 12 -5.76 -2.43 -0.52
N ARG A 13 -5.42 -2.87 0.70
CA ARG A 13 -6.03 -2.35 1.92
C ARG A 13 -5.82 -0.84 2.07
N LYS A 14 -4.61 -0.33 1.78
CA LYS A 14 -4.31 1.11 1.77
C LYS A 14 -5.28 1.89 0.87
N VAL A 15 -5.47 1.43 -0.38
CA VAL A 15 -6.43 2.05 -1.31
C VAL A 15 -7.86 1.97 -0.78
N ARG A 16 -8.29 0.82 -0.26
CA ARG A 16 -9.65 0.62 0.28
C ARG A 16 -9.94 1.53 1.47
N VAL A 17 -8.98 1.73 2.37
CA VAL A 17 -9.11 2.67 3.50
C VAL A 17 -9.25 4.10 2.96
N VAL A 18 -8.41 4.53 2.02
CA VAL A 18 -8.52 5.86 1.41
C VAL A 18 -9.89 6.07 0.74
N MET A 19 -10.39 5.09 -0.01
CA MET A 19 -11.73 5.16 -0.62
C MET A 19 -12.83 5.31 0.45
N SER A 20 -12.72 4.57 1.56
CA SER A 20 -13.66 4.66 2.69
C SER A 20 -13.62 6.04 3.36
N GLU A 21 -12.43 6.56 3.68
CA GLU A 21 -12.24 7.90 4.27
C GLU A 21 -12.77 9.01 3.36
N LYS A 22 -12.61 8.82 2.04
CA LYS A 22 -13.09 9.75 1.02
C LYS A 22 -14.57 9.59 0.67
N LYS A 23 -15.23 8.57 1.22
CA LYS A 23 -16.62 8.18 0.93
C LYS A 23 -16.87 7.96 -0.56
N LEU A 24 -15.93 7.30 -1.22
CA LEU A 24 -16.00 6.95 -2.64
C LEU A 24 -16.54 5.53 -2.80
N ASP A 25 -17.60 5.38 -3.57
CA ASP A 25 -18.16 4.08 -3.93
C ASP A 25 -17.32 3.41 -5.02
N TYR A 26 -17.13 2.10 -4.89
CA TYR A 26 -16.41 1.29 -5.86
C TYR A 26 -16.87 -0.17 -5.82
N GLU A 27 -16.74 -0.86 -6.95
CA GLU A 27 -16.88 -2.32 -7.01
C GLU A 27 -15.53 -2.95 -6.63
N PHE A 28 -15.50 -3.82 -5.61
CA PHE A 28 -14.28 -4.56 -5.26
C PHE A 28 -14.24 -5.91 -5.98
N VAL A 29 -13.32 -6.05 -6.92
CA VAL A 29 -13.15 -7.25 -7.74
C VAL A 29 -11.99 -8.06 -7.18
N LEU A 30 -12.29 -9.25 -6.66
CA LEU A 30 -11.28 -10.16 -6.13
C LEU A 30 -10.45 -10.77 -7.27
N GLU A 31 -9.13 -10.72 -7.13
CA GLU A 31 -8.18 -11.28 -8.10
C GLU A 31 -7.02 -11.97 -7.37
N ASP A 32 -6.65 -13.16 -7.84
CA ASP A 32 -5.47 -13.88 -7.38
C ASP A 32 -4.38 -13.80 -8.45
N VAL A 33 -3.47 -12.83 -8.27
CA VAL A 33 -2.36 -12.57 -9.19
C VAL A 33 -1.33 -13.69 -9.26
N TRP A 34 -1.42 -14.70 -8.37
CA TRP A 34 -0.52 -15.85 -8.37
C TRP A 34 -1.10 -17.06 -9.13
N SER A 35 -2.39 -17.02 -9.48
CA SER A 35 -3.04 -18.05 -10.28
C SER A 35 -2.53 -18.02 -11.73
N ALA A 36 -2.41 -19.19 -12.35
CA ALA A 36 -2.12 -19.30 -13.78
C ALA A 36 -3.22 -18.69 -14.66
N ASP A 37 -4.46 -18.64 -14.14
CA ASP A 37 -5.63 -18.10 -14.83
C ASP A 37 -5.85 -16.60 -14.54
N THR A 38 -4.87 -15.91 -13.94
CA THR A 38 -5.03 -14.50 -13.57
C THR A 38 -5.30 -13.61 -14.79
N THR A 39 -6.26 -12.70 -14.64
CA THR A 39 -6.62 -11.76 -15.71
C THR A 39 -5.97 -10.39 -15.52
N ILE A 40 -5.16 -10.21 -14.48
CA ILE A 40 -4.62 -8.90 -14.07
C ILE A 40 -3.84 -8.19 -15.19
N PHE A 41 -3.16 -8.94 -16.08
CA PHE A 41 -2.40 -8.37 -17.19
C PHE A 41 -3.27 -7.63 -18.22
N GLN A 42 -4.58 -7.88 -18.24
CA GLN A 42 -5.52 -7.12 -19.07
C GLN A 42 -5.73 -5.69 -18.58
N SER A 43 -5.52 -5.42 -17.29
CA SER A 43 -5.74 -4.10 -16.66
C SER A 43 -4.44 -3.45 -16.18
N ASN A 44 -3.51 -4.22 -15.61
CA ASN A 44 -2.22 -3.75 -15.14
C ASN A 44 -1.08 -4.54 -15.81
N PRO A 45 -0.27 -3.93 -16.70
CA PRO A 45 0.81 -4.60 -17.39
C PRO A 45 1.91 -5.11 -16.46
N LEU A 46 1.99 -4.62 -15.21
CA LEU A 46 2.93 -5.12 -14.21
C LEU A 46 2.46 -6.42 -13.53
N GLY A 47 1.22 -6.85 -13.77
CA GLY A 47 0.64 -8.03 -13.13
C GLY A 47 0.46 -7.90 -11.62
N LYS A 48 0.23 -6.67 -11.12
CA LYS A 48 0.15 -6.37 -9.69
C LYS A 48 -1.22 -5.82 -9.29
N VAL A 49 -1.56 -6.03 -8.02
CA VAL A 49 -2.70 -5.39 -7.35
C VAL A 49 -2.21 -4.45 -6.24
N PRO A 50 -2.91 -3.35 -5.94
CA PRO A 50 -4.17 -2.90 -6.51
C PRO A 50 -4.06 -2.36 -7.94
N CYS A 51 -5.16 -2.47 -8.69
CA CYS A 51 -5.38 -1.77 -9.95
C CYS A 51 -6.77 -1.12 -9.92
N LEU A 52 -6.84 0.18 -10.15
CA LEU A 52 -8.10 0.92 -10.22
C LEU A 52 -8.50 1.09 -11.69
N VAL A 53 -9.66 0.53 -12.07
CA VAL A 53 -10.22 0.66 -13.41
C VAL A 53 -11.34 1.72 -13.38
N MET A 54 -11.18 2.72 -14.24
CA MET A 54 -12.10 3.83 -14.46
C MET A 54 -13.24 3.41 -15.39
N GLU A 55 -14.31 4.20 -15.43
CA GLU A 55 -15.51 3.88 -16.22
C GLU A 55 -15.28 3.94 -17.73
N ASP A 56 -14.30 4.72 -18.18
CA ASP A 56 -13.84 4.81 -19.56
C ASP A 56 -12.90 3.66 -19.97
N GLY A 57 -12.64 2.71 -19.06
CA GLY A 57 -11.72 1.60 -19.26
C GLY A 57 -10.25 1.92 -18.97
N GLY A 58 -9.91 3.16 -18.61
CA GLY A 58 -8.57 3.52 -18.17
C GLY A 58 -8.18 2.82 -16.87
N ALA A 59 -6.91 2.44 -16.73
CA ALA A 59 -6.39 1.76 -15.54
C ALA A 59 -5.28 2.56 -14.85
N MET A 60 -5.31 2.59 -13.51
CA MET A 60 -4.32 3.27 -12.68
C MET A 60 -3.66 2.31 -11.70
N PHE A 61 -2.35 2.44 -11.57
CA PHE A 61 -1.46 1.68 -10.70
C PHE A 61 -0.17 2.50 -10.51
N ASP A 62 0.62 2.30 -9.45
CA ASP A 62 0.43 1.41 -8.31
C ASP A 62 -0.47 2.03 -7.20
N SER A 63 -0.43 1.46 -6.00
CA SER A 63 -1.22 1.96 -4.86
C SER A 63 -0.96 3.42 -4.51
N ARG A 64 0.26 3.95 -4.69
CA ARG A 64 0.61 5.35 -4.37
C ARG A 64 -0.04 6.31 -5.35
N VAL A 65 -0.02 5.94 -6.63
CA VAL A 65 -0.66 6.71 -7.71
C VAL A 65 -2.17 6.74 -7.48
N ILE A 66 -2.76 5.59 -7.17
CA ILE A 66 -4.20 5.47 -6.92
C ILE A 66 -4.63 6.34 -5.74
N VAL A 67 -4.00 6.24 -4.56
CA VAL A 67 -4.42 7.03 -3.39
C VAL A 67 -4.23 8.53 -3.59
N GLU A 68 -3.21 8.93 -4.34
CA GLU A 68 -2.96 10.34 -4.67
C GLU A 68 -4.06 10.89 -5.58
N TYR A 69 -4.49 10.12 -6.57
CA TYR A 69 -5.63 10.49 -7.41
C TYR A 69 -6.94 10.56 -6.61
N LEU A 70 -7.24 9.52 -5.81
CA LEU A 70 -8.45 9.46 -4.99
C LEU A 70 -8.55 10.61 -3.98
N ASP A 71 -7.43 11.09 -3.44
CA ASP A 71 -7.41 12.24 -2.53
C ASP A 71 -7.90 13.53 -3.22
N THR A 72 -7.75 13.63 -4.54
CA THR A 72 -8.24 14.78 -5.33
C THR A 72 -9.72 14.69 -5.72
N MET A 73 -10.31 13.50 -5.67
CA MET A 73 -11.70 13.25 -6.11
C MET A 73 -12.76 13.71 -5.11
N SER A 74 -12.38 13.98 -3.85
CA SER A 74 -13.30 14.40 -2.81
C SER A 74 -12.68 15.48 -1.91
N PRO A 75 -13.43 16.57 -1.61
CA PRO A 75 -12.96 17.59 -0.66
C PRO A 75 -13.00 17.10 0.79
N VAL A 76 -13.63 15.95 1.07
CA VAL A 76 -13.72 15.35 2.40
C VAL A 76 -12.35 14.80 2.81
N GLY A 77 -11.92 15.12 4.04
CA GLY A 77 -10.73 14.53 4.68
C GLY A 77 -9.47 14.63 3.83
N LYS A 78 -8.78 15.77 3.84
CA LYS A 78 -7.56 15.96 3.04
C LYS A 78 -6.41 15.13 3.61
N LEU A 79 -6.13 13.97 2.99
CA LEU A 79 -5.12 13.02 3.48
C LEU A 79 -3.71 13.40 3.02
N ILE A 80 -3.59 14.17 1.93
CA ILE A 80 -2.31 14.63 1.40
C ILE A 80 -2.35 16.15 1.18
N PRO A 81 -1.48 16.93 1.85
CA PRO A 81 -1.33 18.36 1.58
C PRO A 81 -0.92 18.60 0.12
N ALA A 82 -1.37 19.73 -0.45
CA ALA A 82 -1.15 20.02 -1.87
C ALA A 82 0.34 20.27 -2.21
N ALA A 83 1.10 20.86 -1.29
CA ALA A 83 2.50 21.21 -1.51
C ALA A 83 3.25 21.38 -0.18
N GLY A 84 4.57 21.56 -0.28
CA GLY A 84 5.43 21.94 0.84
C GLY A 84 5.95 20.76 1.67
N ARG A 85 6.61 21.09 2.79
CA ARG A 85 7.30 20.11 3.64
C ARG A 85 6.37 19.08 4.28
N GLU A 86 5.15 19.48 4.60
CA GLU A 86 4.17 18.57 5.20
C GLU A 86 3.78 17.45 4.22
N ARG A 87 3.55 17.79 2.94
CA ARG A 87 3.35 16.80 1.87
C ARG A 87 4.54 15.85 1.79
N ALA A 88 5.76 16.38 1.74
CA ALA A 88 6.96 15.56 1.66
C ALA A 88 7.09 14.61 2.87
N SER A 89 6.79 15.09 4.08
CA SER A 89 6.78 14.26 5.30
C SER A 89 5.79 13.11 5.20
N ILE A 90 4.55 13.37 4.76
CA ILE A 90 3.54 12.32 4.54
C ILE A 90 3.99 11.30 3.49
N LYS A 91 4.58 11.75 2.38
CA LYS A 91 5.10 10.85 1.34
C LYS A 91 6.30 10.03 1.80
N VAL A 92 7.13 10.55 2.71
CA VAL A 92 8.21 9.78 3.35
C VAL A 92 7.63 8.69 4.25
N TRP A 93 6.60 9.00 5.03
CA TRP A 93 5.89 8.00 5.84
C TRP A 93 5.24 6.92 4.99
N GLU A 94 4.54 7.29 3.92
CA GLU A 94 3.99 6.33 2.96
C GLU A 94 5.10 5.43 2.39
N ALA A 95 6.24 6.02 2.00
CA ALA A 95 7.35 5.25 1.45
C ALA A 95 7.99 4.30 2.47
N LEU A 96 8.10 4.73 3.74
CA LEU A 96 8.60 3.89 4.83
C LEU A 96 7.65 2.72 5.12
N ALA A 97 6.34 2.98 5.16
CA ALA A 97 5.31 1.97 5.38
C ALA A 97 5.23 0.95 4.25
N ASP A 98 5.18 1.43 3.00
CA ASP A 98 5.21 0.56 1.83
C ASP A 98 6.52 -0.25 1.79
N GLY A 99 7.66 0.34 2.14
CA GLY A 99 8.95 -0.38 2.17
C GLY A 99 9.02 -1.47 3.23
N VAL A 100 8.35 -1.29 4.38
CA VAL A 100 8.18 -2.34 5.39
C VAL A 100 7.28 -3.45 4.85
N ALA A 101 6.16 -3.10 4.22
CA ALA A 101 5.25 -4.06 3.60
C ALA A 101 5.93 -4.85 2.46
N ASP A 102 6.71 -4.19 1.61
CA ASP A 102 7.52 -4.79 0.55
C ASP A 102 8.42 -5.89 1.12
N ALA A 103 9.18 -5.57 2.17
CA ALA A 103 10.10 -6.52 2.79
C ALA A 103 9.35 -7.70 3.43
N GLY A 104 8.25 -7.45 4.13
CA GLY A 104 7.40 -8.49 4.71
C GLY A 104 6.83 -9.43 3.64
N ILE A 105 6.37 -8.89 2.52
CA ILE A 105 5.86 -9.66 1.39
C ILE A 105 6.98 -10.48 0.74
N LEU A 106 8.16 -9.90 0.52
CA LEU A 106 9.29 -10.63 -0.05
C LEU A 106 9.72 -11.80 0.85
N ALA A 107 9.77 -11.60 2.16
CA ALA A 107 10.03 -12.68 3.12
C ALA A 107 8.95 -13.77 3.05
N ARG A 108 7.66 -13.38 3.01
CA ARG A 108 6.54 -14.32 2.87
C ARG A 108 6.61 -15.10 1.56
N LEU A 109 6.82 -14.43 0.43
CA LEU A 109 6.86 -15.07 -0.89
C LEU A 109 8.03 -16.03 -1.01
N GLU A 110 9.19 -15.72 -0.43
CA GLU A 110 10.31 -16.66 -0.37
C GLU A 110 9.90 -17.96 0.33
N ARG A 111 9.08 -17.89 1.38
CA ARG A 111 8.61 -19.06 2.13
C ARG A 111 7.50 -19.86 1.44
N ILE A 112 6.59 -19.20 0.73
CA ILE A 112 5.38 -19.85 0.21
C ILE A 112 5.43 -20.15 -1.29
N GLN A 113 6.21 -19.40 -2.07
CA GLN A 113 6.29 -19.57 -3.53
C GLN A 113 7.51 -20.38 -3.97
N ARG A 114 8.48 -20.62 -3.08
CA ARG A 114 9.68 -21.40 -3.41
C ARG A 114 9.70 -22.73 -2.67
N PRO A 115 10.10 -23.83 -3.33
CA PRO A 115 10.42 -25.08 -2.65
C PRO A 115 11.46 -24.85 -1.56
N ALA A 116 11.37 -25.59 -0.44
CA ALA A 116 12.25 -25.42 0.71
C ALA A 116 13.75 -25.46 0.35
N SER A 117 14.14 -26.28 -0.63
CA SER A 117 15.52 -26.41 -1.12
C SER A 117 16.04 -25.20 -1.89
N GLN A 118 15.16 -24.28 -2.32
CA GLN A 118 15.49 -23.07 -3.08
C GLN A 118 15.32 -21.79 -2.26
N GLN A 119 14.90 -21.91 -0.99
CA GLN A 119 14.73 -20.77 -0.10
C GLN A 119 16.09 -20.29 0.41
N SER A 120 16.31 -18.98 0.39
CA SER A 120 17.51 -18.37 0.99
C SER A 120 17.21 -17.78 2.35
N GLU A 121 17.68 -18.43 3.42
CA GLU A 121 17.58 -17.91 4.79
C GLU A 121 18.22 -16.53 4.94
N ALA A 122 19.39 -16.32 4.31
CA ALA A 122 20.08 -15.04 4.33
C ALA A 122 19.25 -13.92 3.66
N TRP A 123 18.49 -14.25 2.61
CA TRP A 123 17.57 -13.30 1.99
C TRP A 123 16.37 -12.99 2.89
N VAL A 124 15.77 -14.02 3.49
CA VAL A 124 14.65 -13.84 4.43
C VAL A 124 15.07 -12.94 5.59
N GLU A 125 16.19 -13.23 6.26
CA GLU A 125 16.66 -12.40 7.36
C GLU A 125 16.99 -10.97 6.91
N ARG A 126 17.56 -10.77 5.71
CA ARG A 126 17.78 -9.42 5.16
C ARG A 126 16.48 -8.64 4.99
N GLN A 127 15.38 -9.29 4.61
CA GLN A 127 14.08 -8.63 4.52
C GLN A 127 13.49 -8.37 5.90
N LEU A 128 13.60 -9.33 6.82
CA LEU A 128 13.13 -9.14 8.20
C LEU A 128 13.91 -8.04 8.92
N ASP A 129 15.19 -7.83 8.64
CA ASP A 129 15.96 -6.70 9.14
C ASP A 129 15.42 -5.35 8.63
N LYS A 130 14.96 -5.27 7.38
CA LYS A 130 14.28 -4.07 6.87
C LYS A 130 12.97 -3.81 7.61
N VAL A 131 12.21 -4.86 7.89
CA VAL A 131 10.97 -4.76 8.70
C VAL A 131 11.31 -4.26 10.11
N ARG A 132 12.30 -4.86 10.79
CA ARG A 132 12.74 -4.47 12.13
C ARG A 132 13.23 -3.02 12.17
N HIS A 133 14.09 -2.62 11.24
CA HIS A 133 14.59 -1.25 11.18
C HIS A 133 13.51 -0.24 10.79
N GLY A 134 12.64 -0.58 9.84
CA GLY A 134 11.56 0.29 9.39
C GLY A 134 10.53 0.52 10.49
N THR A 135 10.05 -0.54 11.15
CA THR A 135 9.11 -0.43 12.28
C THR A 135 9.73 0.31 13.47
N ARG A 136 11.02 0.11 13.75
CA ARG A 136 11.73 0.93 14.76
C ARG A 136 11.77 2.41 14.38
N ALA A 137 12.06 2.72 13.11
CA ALA A 137 12.05 4.11 12.63
C ALA A 137 10.65 4.74 12.73
N MET A 138 9.60 3.99 12.42
CA MET A 138 8.21 4.42 12.62
C MET A 138 7.92 4.73 14.08
N ALA A 139 8.27 3.81 15.00
CA ALA A 139 8.03 4.01 16.43
C ALA A 139 8.75 5.26 16.96
N LEU A 140 10.02 5.46 16.57
CA LEU A 140 10.80 6.64 16.96
C LEU A 140 10.24 7.94 16.39
N ALA A 141 9.80 7.94 15.12
CA ALA A 141 9.27 9.13 14.47
C ALA A 141 7.86 9.49 14.96
N LEU A 142 7.04 8.50 15.33
CA LEU A 142 5.74 8.74 15.94
C LEU A 142 5.87 9.29 17.36
N GLY A 143 6.73 8.70 18.19
CA GLY A 143 6.92 9.11 19.58
C GLY A 143 5.59 9.19 20.34
N ASP A 144 5.35 10.30 21.04
CA ASP A 144 4.09 10.57 21.74
C ASP A 144 3.06 11.35 20.88
N HIS A 145 3.33 11.51 19.57
CA HIS A 145 2.41 12.22 18.68
C HIS A 145 1.18 11.36 18.39
N PRO A 146 -0.02 11.97 18.32
CA PRO A 146 -1.25 11.23 18.03
C PRO A 146 -1.37 10.81 16.55
N PHE A 147 -0.58 11.42 15.66
CA PHE A 147 -0.56 11.15 14.22
C PHE A 147 0.88 11.13 13.71
N CYS A 148 1.12 10.38 12.63
CA CYS A 148 2.44 10.19 12.03
C CYS A 148 3.04 11.51 11.51
N ALA A 149 2.20 12.37 10.95
CA ALA A 149 2.61 13.64 10.38
C ALA A 149 1.55 14.73 10.63
N GLY A 150 2.01 15.95 10.91
CA GLY A 150 1.12 17.09 11.14
C GLY A 150 0.31 16.96 12.44
N LYS A 151 -0.92 17.46 12.42
CA LYS A 151 -1.83 17.50 13.59
C LYS A 151 -3.14 16.73 13.36
N GLN A 152 -3.26 16.02 12.24
CA GLN A 152 -4.50 15.42 11.78
C GLN A 152 -4.21 14.07 11.14
N PHE A 153 -5.22 13.20 11.08
CA PHE A 153 -5.15 11.94 10.34
C PHE A 153 -4.85 12.18 8.86
N SER A 154 -3.92 11.42 8.30
CA SER A 154 -3.38 11.60 6.95
C SER A 154 -3.07 10.26 6.28
N LEU A 155 -2.60 10.32 5.02
CA LEU A 155 -2.14 9.11 4.33
C LEU A 155 -0.98 8.41 5.05
N ALA A 156 -0.18 9.13 5.85
CA ALA A 156 0.90 8.55 6.64
C ALA A 156 0.35 7.53 7.65
N ASP A 157 -0.73 7.88 8.33
CA ASP A 157 -1.40 7.04 9.32
C ASP A 157 -2.06 5.81 8.69
N VAL A 158 -2.73 6.02 7.54
CA VAL A 158 -3.32 4.92 6.75
C VAL A 158 -2.24 3.92 6.32
N ALA A 159 -1.13 4.42 5.76
CA ALA A 159 -0.05 3.57 5.27
C ALA A 159 0.61 2.80 6.41
N MET A 160 0.93 3.47 7.53
CA MET A 160 1.48 2.80 8.72
C MET A 160 0.53 1.72 9.25
N GLY A 161 -0.75 2.03 9.43
CA GLY A 161 -1.74 1.07 9.91
C GLY A 161 -1.86 -0.16 8.99
N CYS A 162 -1.85 0.05 7.67
CA CYS A 162 -1.88 -1.06 6.71
C CYS A 162 -0.61 -1.92 6.72
N ALA A 163 0.55 -1.34 7.05
CA ALA A 163 1.81 -2.07 7.16
C ALA A 163 1.90 -2.91 8.44
N LEU A 164 1.26 -2.48 9.54
CA LEU A 164 1.33 -3.16 10.84
C LEU A 164 0.29 -4.30 11.01
N GLY A 165 -0.86 -4.21 10.34
CA GLY A 165 -1.93 -5.22 10.41
C GLY A 165 -3.14 -4.77 11.22
#